data_AF-A0A131XWA4-F1
#
_entry.id   AF-A0A131XWA4-F1
#
_cell.length_a   1.000
_cell.length_b   1.000
_cell.length_c   1.000
_cell.angle_alpha   90.00
_cell.angle_beta   90.00
_cell.angle_gamma   90.00
#
_symmetry.space_group_name_H-M   'P 1'
#
loop_
_entity.id
_entity.type
_entity.pdbx_description
1 polymer ?
#
loop_
_entity_poly.entity_id
_entity_poly.type
_entity_poly.pdbx_seq_one_letter_code
_entity_poly.pdbx_strand_id
1 'polypeptide(L)'
;MKLILFMVFAFVGLRQHVSSLVPVREEFWSPDKNVHIIVEYDKSSEIIPEINGETGQSGTTEAATPFSNFTSPLDPRTEPTIVTFPTNSATPTTKDQEEYWSPDGEWHITVSRGDPDEIELGSTSQAPEVQTNGAVTTTTPNFETSSDVPRPAQKEETSGTVTTPSDVFAGFSEIATTHHDGSVPPSVTSTPRVTEIVPDNAECSKNCKPPNCTCSSRSPPAGLGVDDMPQFVMLTFDGAVNASNMPFYRELLGDLGRRNKASDCAIAATFFVSADRLDFALLSELYAGGNEIALHSISHHADQAYWNDLDTSGWELEVADEKKMVEAFANIPSFAIKGFRGPNLVTGGDQGFTMIHSNLEYDSSLVHPRTGPDTRPMFPYTLDFGFKGECVVERCPQDAYPGLWVMPLNVLFKKNDVDGGSQEVPCSMADGCETQPSSADETFEYLRSNFEEFYKSNRAPFPVSVHEVWLHDPQRKEGYLRFVNWLLEKDDVHLVTVSEVLNFMRNPTPQNRYAQSHCLKSKPESTCPSPKSCEYSSTPAGGPRTTTVCTAHCPPQYPWLFSPLVK
;
A
#
# COMPACT_ATOMS: atom_id res chain seq x y z
N MET A 1 2.39 -6.13 38.58
CA MET A 1 1.75 -7.41 38.18
C MET A 1 0.24 -7.32 38.15
N LYS A 2 -0.45 -7.06 39.28
CA LYS A 2 -1.92 -6.95 39.33
C LYS A 2 -2.54 -5.97 38.32
N LEU A 3 -1.89 -4.82 38.06
CA LEU A 3 -2.37 -3.82 37.09
C LEU A 3 -2.22 -4.27 35.62
N ILE A 4 -1.18 -5.04 35.31
CA ILE A 4 -0.92 -5.58 33.95
C ILE A 4 -1.91 -6.70 33.66
N LEU A 5 -2.11 -7.60 34.64
CA LEU A 5 -3.12 -8.65 34.58
C LEU A 5 -4.53 -8.06 34.41
N PHE A 6 -4.83 -6.95 35.10
CA PHE A 6 -6.12 -6.25 34.98
C PHE A 6 -6.36 -5.66 33.58
N MET A 7 -5.32 -5.09 32.95
CA MET A 7 -5.42 -4.56 31.58
C MET A 7 -5.56 -5.67 30.54
N VAL A 8 -4.81 -6.78 30.70
CA VAL A 8 -4.94 -7.96 29.82
C VAL A 8 -6.34 -8.55 29.95
N PHE A 9 -6.86 -8.74 31.18
CA PHE A 9 -8.22 -9.27 31.37
C PHE A 9 -9.34 -8.34 30.89
N ALA A 10 -9.18 -7.01 31.01
CA ALA A 10 -10.14 -6.05 30.47
C ALA A 10 -10.18 -6.08 28.92
N PHE A 11 -9.03 -6.31 28.28
CA PHE A 11 -8.94 -6.46 26.82
C PHE A 11 -9.50 -7.79 26.33
N VAL A 12 -9.26 -8.90 27.04
CA VAL A 12 -9.81 -10.23 26.70
C VAL A 12 -11.34 -10.24 26.86
N GLY A 13 -11.87 -9.63 27.92
CA GLY A 13 -13.32 -9.52 28.14
C GLY A 13 -14.06 -8.68 27.09
N LEU A 14 -13.40 -7.69 26.47
CA LEU A 14 -13.99 -6.89 25.39
C LEU A 14 -14.10 -7.68 24.06
N ARG A 15 -13.28 -8.71 23.85
CA ARG A 15 -13.20 -9.48 22.60
C ARG A 15 -14.05 -10.75 22.57
N GLN A 16 -14.54 -11.26 23.70
CA GLN A 16 -15.50 -12.38 23.72
C GLN A 16 -16.81 -12.10 22.97
N HIS A 17 -17.08 -10.84 22.59
CA HIS A 17 -18.22 -10.48 21.73
C HIS A 17 -17.92 -10.50 20.22
N VAL A 18 -16.74 -10.92 19.79
CA VAL A 18 -16.37 -11.02 18.38
C VAL A 18 -15.87 -12.45 18.08
N SER A 19 -16.81 -13.36 17.79
CA SER A 19 -16.50 -14.72 17.34
C SER A 19 -15.67 -14.70 16.05
N SER A 20 -14.51 -15.35 16.05
CA SER A 20 -13.86 -15.85 14.83
C SER A 20 -13.17 -17.21 15.07
N LEU A 21 -13.11 -18.02 14.02
CA LEU A 21 -13.01 -19.49 14.01
C LEU A 21 -11.56 -20.05 14.00
N VAL A 22 -10.57 -19.39 14.61
CA VAL A 22 -9.16 -19.83 14.56
C VAL A 22 -8.53 -19.78 15.96
N PRO A 23 -7.75 -20.78 16.40
CA PRO A 23 -6.96 -20.65 17.63
C PRO A 23 -5.96 -19.51 17.47
N VAL A 24 -6.02 -18.54 18.38
CA VAL A 24 -5.15 -17.36 18.38
C VAL A 24 -4.08 -17.56 19.45
N ARG A 25 -2.83 -17.26 19.12
CA ARG A 25 -1.70 -17.21 20.06
C ARG A 25 -1.17 -15.78 20.03
N GLU A 26 -1.23 -15.09 21.16
CA GLU A 26 -0.76 -13.71 21.29
C GLU A 26 0.39 -13.66 22.30
N GLU A 27 1.49 -13.01 21.92
CA GLU A 27 2.68 -12.86 22.75
C GLU A 27 2.90 -11.37 23.08
N PHE A 28 3.22 -11.08 24.33
CA PHE A 28 3.47 -9.73 24.83
C PHE A 28 4.78 -9.69 25.60
N TRP A 29 5.66 -8.76 25.21
CA TRP A 29 6.92 -8.50 25.89
C TRP A 29 6.92 -7.11 26.55
N SER A 30 7.27 -7.06 27.83
CA SER A 30 7.50 -5.79 28.54
C SER A 30 8.98 -5.67 28.91
N PRO A 31 9.77 -4.92 28.12
CA PRO A 31 11.22 -4.76 28.34
C PRO A 31 11.54 -4.18 29.72
N ASP A 32 10.77 -3.18 30.16
CA ASP A 32 10.99 -2.48 31.43
C ASP A 32 10.75 -3.35 32.67
N LYS A 33 10.10 -4.50 32.50
CA LYS A 33 9.70 -5.39 33.59
C LYS A 33 10.22 -6.81 33.46
N ASN A 34 10.91 -7.14 32.37
CA ASN A 34 11.43 -8.47 32.07
C ASN A 34 10.36 -9.57 32.19
N VAL A 35 9.17 -9.30 31.63
CA VAL A 35 8.04 -10.22 31.65
C VAL A 35 7.62 -10.55 30.22
N HIS A 36 7.52 -11.85 29.94
CA HIS A 36 6.92 -12.39 28.73
C HIS A 36 5.58 -13.04 29.08
N ILE A 37 4.53 -12.65 28.36
CA ILE A 37 3.18 -13.18 28.55
C ILE A 37 2.73 -13.81 27.24
N ILE A 38 2.30 -15.06 27.31
CA ILE A 38 1.75 -15.81 26.18
C ILE A 38 0.30 -16.16 26.52
N VAL A 39 -0.61 -15.79 25.63
CA VAL A 39 -2.04 -16.11 25.73
C VAL A 39 -2.43 -17.02 24.58
N GLU A 40 -2.97 -18.19 24.92
CA GLU A 40 -3.36 -19.21 23.96
C GLU A 40 -4.85 -19.57 24.15
N TYR A 41 -5.61 -19.51 23.05
CA TYR A 41 -7.03 -19.85 23.01
C TYR A 41 -7.21 -21.22 22.38
N ASP A 42 -7.81 -22.17 23.11
CA ASP A 42 -7.98 -23.54 22.64
C ASP A 42 -9.44 -23.87 22.30
N LYS A 43 -9.68 -24.62 21.21
CA LYS A 43 -11.04 -24.99 20.78
C LYS A 43 -11.37 -26.38 21.35
N SER A 44 -12.31 -26.48 22.28
CA SER A 44 -12.76 -27.79 22.75
C SER A 44 -13.62 -28.49 21.70
N SER A 45 -13.15 -29.64 21.21
CA SER A 45 -13.95 -30.62 20.48
C SER A 45 -13.60 -32.02 20.97
N GLU A 46 -14.43 -32.58 21.86
CA GLU A 46 -14.88 -33.99 21.89
C GLU A 46 -15.71 -34.31 23.15
N ILE A 47 -16.86 -34.97 22.93
CA ILE A 47 -17.72 -35.69 23.90
C ILE A 47 -17.07 -37.10 24.06
N ILE A 48 -17.14 -37.89 25.15
CA ILE A 48 -18.21 -38.77 25.73
C ILE A 48 -17.63 -39.54 26.98
N PRO A 49 -18.32 -40.40 27.78
CA PRO A 49 -19.73 -40.57 28.21
C PRO A 49 -19.94 -40.77 29.75
N GLU A 50 -21.20 -41.07 30.11
CA GLU A 50 -21.78 -41.60 31.37
C GLU A 50 -22.37 -40.51 32.28
N ILE A 51 -23.68 -40.48 32.55
CA ILE A 51 -24.40 -41.49 33.33
C ILE A 51 -25.89 -41.58 32.90
N ASN A 52 -26.40 -42.81 32.93
CA ASN A 52 -27.78 -43.26 32.77
C ASN A 52 -28.83 -42.43 33.54
N GLY A 53 -30.06 -42.34 32.98
CA GLY A 53 -31.26 -42.36 33.82
C GLY A 53 -32.43 -41.47 33.39
N GLU A 54 -33.43 -42.13 32.82
CA GLU A 54 -34.86 -41.86 32.95
C GLU A 54 -35.57 -40.86 32.01
N THR A 55 -36.55 -41.47 31.35
CA THR A 55 -37.62 -40.99 30.48
C THR A 55 -38.63 -40.07 31.18
N GLY A 56 -39.11 -39.04 30.48
CA GLY A 56 -40.29 -38.26 30.90
C GLY A 56 -40.87 -37.42 29.77
N GLN A 57 -42.11 -37.73 29.38
CA GLN A 57 -42.93 -37.22 28.27
C GLN A 57 -43.35 -35.74 28.31
N SER A 58 -43.86 -35.29 27.14
CA SER A 58 -44.91 -34.28 26.91
C SER A 58 -44.44 -32.82 26.94
N GLY A 59 -44.85 -31.88 26.08
CA GLY A 59 -45.95 -31.79 25.13
C GLY A 59 -46.15 -30.28 24.83
N THR A 60 -46.64 -29.99 23.63
CA THR A 60 -46.91 -28.68 23.01
C THR A 60 -47.67 -27.63 23.86
N THR A 61 -47.39 -26.32 23.70
CA THR A 61 -48.32 -25.25 23.18
C THR A 61 -47.84 -23.80 23.39
N GLU A 62 -48.03 -23.00 22.32
CA GLU A 62 -48.50 -21.60 22.17
C GLU A 62 -48.01 -20.39 23.02
N ALA A 63 -47.47 -19.40 22.28
CA ALA A 63 -47.82 -17.96 22.18
C ALA A 63 -48.09 -17.08 23.43
N ALA A 64 -47.33 -15.98 23.58
CA ALA A 64 -47.80 -14.58 23.52
C ALA A 64 -46.79 -13.56 24.14
N THR A 65 -46.56 -12.47 23.41
CA THR A 65 -45.95 -11.16 23.76
C THR A 65 -46.84 -10.30 24.70
N PRO A 66 -46.59 -9.01 25.05
CA PRO A 66 -45.40 -8.18 25.37
C PRO A 66 -45.63 -7.28 26.65
N PHE A 67 -44.73 -6.29 26.91
CA PHE A 67 -44.85 -4.98 27.66
C PHE A 67 -43.54 -4.76 28.46
N SER A 68 -42.61 -3.84 28.15
CA SER A 68 -42.59 -2.37 28.04
C SER A 68 -41.99 -1.66 29.28
N ASN A 69 -41.04 -0.77 28.99
CA ASN A 69 -40.68 0.49 29.67
C ASN A 69 -40.02 0.48 31.05
N PHE A 70 -38.80 1.03 31.10
CA PHE A 70 -38.51 2.27 31.85
C PHE A 70 -37.31 3.02 31.24
N THR A 71 -37.53 4.32 30.98
CA THR A 71 -36.57 5.34 30.51
C THR A 71 -35.99 6.14 31.69
N SER A 72 -34.64 6.25 31.73
CA SER A 72 -33.70 7.33 32.19
C SER A 72 -33.93 8.13 33.49
N PRO A 73 -32.93 8.85 34.09
CA PRO A 73 -31.53 9.10 33.70
C PRO A 73 -30.46 8.76 34.78
N LEU A 74 -29.18 8.62 34.39
CA LEU A 74 -28.05 8.37 35.30
C LEU A 74 -27.43 9.68 35.83
N ASP A 75 -27.25 9.73 37.15
CA ASP A 75 -26.53 10.73 37.95
C ASP A 75 -25.00 10.43 37.91
N PRO A 76 -24.11 11.41 37.65
CA PRO A 76 -22.67 11.20 37.63
C PRO A 76 -22.09 11.30 39.03
N ARG A 77 -22.23 10.24 39.84
CA ARG A 77 -21.44 10.03 41.08
C ARG A 77 -21.60 8.60 41.62
N THR A 78 -20.95 7.64 40.99
CA THR A 78 -20.73 6.31 41.57
C THR A 78 -19.30 5.84 41.26
N GLU A 79 -18.49 5.71 42.31
CA GLU A 79 -17.19 5.05 42.24
C GLU A 79 -17.36 3.60 41.74
N PRO A 80 -16.40 3.06 40.97
CA PRO A 80 -16.50 1.70 40.48
C PRO A 80 -16.40 0.71 41.65
N THR A 81 -17.47 -0.08 41.83
CA THR A 81 -17.54 -1.21 42.75
C THR A 81 -16.43 -2.21 42.42
N ILE A 82 -15.51 -2.42 43.37
CA ILE A 82 -14.52 -3.49 43.31
C ILE A 82 -15.25 -4.82 43.45
N VAL A 83 -15.29 -5.61 42.37
CA VAL A 83 -15.75 -6.99 42.43
C VAL A 83 -14.55 -7.88 42.71
N THR A 84 -14.45 -8.42 43.93
CA THR A 84 -13.48 -9.47 44.28
C THR A 84 -14.11 -10.85 44.10
N PHE A 85 -13.48 -11.72 43.32
CA PHE A 85 -13.81 -13.14 43.20
C PHE A 85 -12.64 -14.03 43.68
N PRO A 86 -12.93 -15.28 44.11
CA PRO A 86 -12.00 -16.09 44.89
C PRO A 86 -10.87 -16.66 44.04
N THR A 87 -9.65 -16.57 44.56
CA THR A 87 -8.45 -17.22 44.02
C THR A 87 -8.50 -18.72 44.24
N ASN A 88 -8.67 -19.50 43.17
CA ASN A 88 -8.32 -20.92 43.02
C ASN A 88 -8.16 -21.10 41.50
N SER A 89 -7.04 -21.46 40.88
CA SER A 89 -5.93 -22.35 41.23
C SER A 89 -4.71 -21.94 40.39
N ALA A 90 -3.59 -21.59 41.04
CA ALA A 90 -2.29 -21.48 40.38
C ALA A 90 -1.57 -22.81 40.56
N THR A 91 -1.15 -23.46 39.47
CA THR A 91 -0.32 -24.67 39.53
C THR A 91 1.08 -24.29 39.07
N PRO A 92 2.09 -24.28 39.95
CA PRO A 92 3.45 -23.89 39.55
C PRO A 92 4.14 -25.01 38.78
N THR A 93 4.55 -24.73 37.54
CA THR A 93 5.36 -25.60 36.69
C THR A 93 6.75 -24.95 36.52
N THR A 94 7.70 -25.36 37.37
CA THR A 94 9.07 -24.79 37.51
C THR A 94 9.15 -23.35 38.06
N LYS A 95 10.33 -22.93 38.52
CA LYS A 95 10.51 -21.80 39.46
C LYS A 95 10.16 -20.40 38.90
N ASP A 96 9.98 -20.26 37.59
CA ASP A 96 9.87 -18.96 36.93
C ASP A 96 8.69 -18.85 35.94
N GLN A 97 7.73 -19.78 36.03
CA GLN A 97 6.51 -19.77 35.22
C GLN A 97 5.23 -19.90 36.07
N GLU A 98 4.25 -19.06 35.79
CA GLU A 98 2.91 -19.09 36.39
C GLU A 98 1.87 -19.31 35.29
N GLU A 99 1.02 -20.33 35.46
CA GLU A 99 -0.07 -20.65 34.53
C GLU A 99 -1.44 -20.32 35.15
N TYR A 100 -2.34 -19.78 34.32
CA TYR A 100 -3.71 -19.44 34.69
C TYR A 100 -4.70 -19.98 33.67
N TRP A 101 -5.74 -20.62 34.17
CA TRP A 101 -6.79 -21.24 33.36
C TRP A 101 -8.13 -20.56 33.61
N SER A 102 -8.95 -20.45 32.56
CA SER A 102 -10.33 -20.02 32.71
C SER A 102 -11.16 -21.10 33.44
N PRO A 103 -12.22 -20.72 34.17
CA PRO A 103 -13.07 -21.70 34.89
C PRO A 103 -13.75 -22.73 33.98
N ASP A 104 -13.91 -22.40 32.70
CA ASP A 104 -14.51 -23.21 31.63
C ASP A 104 -13.47 -23.88 30.71
N GLY A 105 -12.17 -23.62 30.90
CA GLY A 105 -11.07 -24.22 30.15
C GLY A 105 -10.88 -23.72 28.71
N GLU A 106 -11.55 -22.64 28.30
CA GLU A 106 -11.48 -22.10 26.93
C GLU A 106 -10.19 -21.29 26.63
N TRP A 107 -9.51 -20.78 27.65
CA TRP A 107 -8.23 -20.09 27.47
C TRP A 107 -7.25 -20.37 28.60
N HIS A 108 -5.96 -20.29 28.27
CA HIS A 108 -4.89 -20.39 29.24
C HIS A 108 -3.84 -19.30 29.02
N ILE A 109 -3.28 -18.80 30.13
CA ILE A 109 -2.26 -17.75 30.14
C ILE A 109 -1.03 -18.30 30.83
N THR A 110 0.10 -18.21 30.14
CA THR A 110 1.41 -18.57 30.69
C THR A 110 2.23 -17.29 30.87
N VAL A 111 2.66 -17.04 32.10
CA VAL A 111 3.50 -15.90 32.47
C VAL A 111 4.88 -16.41 32.83
N SER A 112 5.92 -15.95 32.13
CA SER A 112 7.31 -16.34 32.40
C SER A 112 8.16 -15.12 32.76
N ARG A 113 9.06 -15.28 33.74
CA ARG A 113 10.08 -14.29 34.09
C ARG A 113 11.45 -14.81 33.68
N GLY A 114 12.22 -14.02 32.95
CA GLY A 114 13.61 -14.35 32.60
C GLY A 114 14.58 -13.32 33.17
N ASP A 115 15.74 -13.78 33.63
CA ASP A 115 16.94 -12.94 33.78
C ASP A 115 17.71 -12.91 32.43
N PRO A 116 18.41 -11.81 32.08
CA PRO A 116 18.89 -11.60 30.70
C PRO A 116 20.02 -12.51 30.20
N ASP A 117 20.51 -13.49 30.99
CA ASP A 117 21.77 -14.20 30.69
C ASP A 117 21.67 -15.75 30.61
N GLU A 118 20.47 -16.34 30.51
CA GLU A 118 20.34 -17.81 30.44
C GLU A 118 19.38 -18.28 29.32
N ILE A 119 19.80 -18.14 28.06
CA ILE A 119 19.40 -19.04 26.97
C ILE A 119 20.66 -19.43 26.19
N GLU A 120 21.23 -20.60 26.52
CA GLU A 120 22.32 -21.20 25.78
C GLU A 120 21.92 -21.50 24.32
N LEU A 121 22.75 -20.99 23.42
CA LEU A 121 22.96 -21.50 22.08
C LEU A 121 23.33 -22.99 22.13
N GLY A 122 22.53 -23.84 21.47
CA GLY A 122 22.95 -25.19 21.09
C GLY A 122 24.14 -25.11 20.13
N SER A 123 25.33 -25.47 20.62
CA SER A 123 26.59 -25.42 19.90
C SER A 123 26.83 -26.63 19.01
N THR A 124 27.32 -26.40 17.79
CA THR A 124 28.24 -27.31 17.09
C THR A 124 29.34 -26.50 16.39
N SER A 125 30.53 -26.45 16.98
CA SER A 125 31.81 -26.77 16.34
C SER A 125 32.97 -26.30 17.23
N GLN A 126 33.82 -27.27 17.60
CA GLN A 126 35.04 -27.06 18.34
C GLN A 126 36.08 -26.33 17.48
N ALA A 127 36.70 -25.29 18.04
CA ALA A 127 37.98 -24.77 17.56
C ALA A 127 39.13 -25.54 18.22
N PRO A 128 40.22 -25.88 17.51
CA PRO A 128 41.37 -26.55 18.10
C PRO A 128 42.34 -25.56 18.77
N GLU A 129 42.89 -25.99 19.90
CA GLU A 129 43.94 -25.31 20.66
C GLU A 129 45.29 -25.24 19.92
N VAL A 130 46.01 -24.16 20.20
CA VAL A 130 47.41 -23.95 19.83
C VAL A 130 48.32 -24.63 20.87
N GLN A 131 49.23 -25.49 20.41
CA GLN A 131 50.49 -25.77 21.09
C GLN A 131 51.67 -25.58 20.14
N THR A 132 52.65 -24.81 20.61
CA THR A 132 53.93 -24.47 19.98
C THR A 132 54.93 -25.61 20.08
N ASN A 133 55.66 -25.91 18.98
CA ASN A 133 57.12 -26.06 18.94
C ASN A 133 57.63 -26.49 17.54
N GLY A 134 58.69 -25.83 17.04
CA GLY A 134 59.75 -26.49 16.24
C GLY A 134 59.88 -26.22 14.73
N ALA A 135 60.54 -25.10 14.38
CA ALA A 135 61.66 -24.95 13.43
C ALA A 135 61.74 -25.65 12.04
N VAL A 136 61.91 -24.79 11.00
CA VAL A 136 62.83 -24.88 9.81
C VAL A 136 62.35 -25.81 8.66
N THR A 137 62.17 -25.40 7.39
CA THR A 137 63.08 -24.70 6.46
C THR A 137 62.33 -24.11 5.25
N THR A 138 62.82 -22.98 4.76
CA THR A 138 62.44 -22.20 3.57
C THR A 138 62.85 -22.86 2.25
N THR A 139 61.99 -22.84 1.22
CA THR A 139 62.42 -22.64 -0.19
C THR A 139 61.27 -22.20 -1.10
N THR A 140 61.42 -21.02 -1.70
CA THR A 140 60.69 -20.50 -2.89
C THR A 140 61.36 -21.04 -4.17
N PRO A 141 60.68 -21.12 -5.34
CA PRO A 141 60.64 -20.00 -6.33
C PRO A 141 59.31 -19.91 -7.13
N ASN A 142 58.75 -18.71 -7.39
CA ASN A 142 58.90 -17.81 -8.57
C ASN A 142 58.40 -18.29 -9.96
N PHE A 143 57.41 -17.54 -10.48
CA PHE A 143 57.15 -17.05 -11.87
C PHE A 143 57.38 -17.95 -13.11
N GLU A 144 56.34 -18.12 -13.95
CA GLU A 144 56.22 -17.51 -15.30
C GLU A 144 54.97 -17.98 -16.07
N THR A 145 54.56 -17.14 -17.02
CA THR A 145 53.42 -17.15 -17.95
C THR A 145 53.53 -18.16 -19.11
N SER A 146 52.40 -18.68 -19.64
CA SER A 146 52.21 -18.88 -21.10
C SER A 146 50.76 -19.18 -21.47
N SER A 147 50.31 -18.49 -22.51
CA SER A 147 49.15 -18.71 -23.38
C SER A 147 49.22 -20.05 -24.13
N ASP A 148 48.08 -20.67 -24.46
CA ASP A 148 47.63 -20.88 -25.85
C ASP A 148 46.39 -21.77 -25.99
N VAL A 149 45.54 -21.37 -26.95
CA VAL A 149 44.30 -22.00 -27.44
C VAL A 149 44.58 -22.69 -28.78
N PRO A 150 43.83 -23.75 -29.15
CA PRO A 150 43.58 -24.00 -30.57
C PRO A 150 42.08 -24.17 -30.94
N ARG A 151 41.71 -23.62 -32.10
CA ARG A 151 40.44 -23.79 -32.84
C ARG A 151 40.75 -24.42 -34.23
N PRO A 152 39.81 -25.17 -34.89
CA PRO A 152 40.15 -26.24 -35.83
C PRO A 152 40.06 -25.88 -37.34
N ALA A 153 40.39 -26.88 -38.18
CA ALA A 153 40.51 -26.84 -39.64
C ALA A 153 39.22 -27.25 -40.41
N GLN A 154 39.21 -26.89 -41.70
CA GLN A 154 38.13 -26.93 -42.72
C GLN A 154 37.94 -28.26 -43.50
N LYS A 155 36.80 -28.38 -44.24
CA LYS A 155 36.69 -28.92 -45.62
C LYS A 155 35.35 -28.51 -46.32
N GLU A 156 35.41 -27.80 -47.46
CA GLU A 156 35.10 -28.19 -48.89
C GLU A 156 33.60 -28.36 -49.28
N GLU A 157 33.05 -27.42 -50.09
CA GLU A 157 32.58 -27.53 -51.51
C GLU A 157 31.08 -27.94 -51.68
N THR A 158 30.19 -27.30 -52.45
CA THR A 158 30.18 -27.03 -53.91
C THR A 158 29.01 -26.11 -54.37
N SER A 159 29.31 -25.37 -55.45
CA SER A 159 28.54 -24.71 -56.55
C SER A 159 27.00 -24.80 -56.73
N GLY A 160 26.40 -23.71 -57.22
CA GLY A 160 25.16 -23.70 -58.02
C GLY A 160 24.53 -22.32 -58.28
N THR A 161 24.91 -21.64 -59.35
CA THR A 161 24.24 -20.44 -59.92
C THR A 161 23.26 -20.87 -61.02
N VAL A 162 22.18 -20.11 -61.31
CA VAL A 162 21.74 -19.70 -62.69
C VAL A 162 20.29 -19.14 -62.75
N THR A 163 20.22 -17.87 -63.20
CA THR A 163 19.26 -17.12 -64.08
C THR A 163 17.79 -16.84 -63.75
N THR A 164 17.44 -15.56 -63.97
CA THR A 164 16.12 -14.94 -64.28
C THR A 164 15.70 -15.20 -65.75
N PRO A 165 14.42 -14.94 -66.12
CA PRO A 165 14.10 -13.69 -66.86
C PRO A 165 12.67 -13.09 -66.65
N SER A 166 12.49 -11.92 -67.28
CA SER A 166 11.50 -10.82 -67.19
C SER A 166 10.05 -11.04 -67.68
N ASP A 167 9.12 -10.15 -67.26
CA ASP A 167 8.24 -9.25 -68.09
C ASP A 167 7.08 -8.65 -67.25
N VAL A 168 7.06 -7.33 -66.93
CA VAL A 168 6.37 -6.16 -67.56
C VAL A 168 4.83 -6.23 -67.67
N PHE A 169 4.10 -5.41 -66.88
CA PHE A 169 3.11 -4.40 -67.36
C PHE A 169 2.68 -3.43 -66.23
N ALA A 170 2.49 -2.16 -66.60
CA ALA A 170 2.36 -0.99 -65.74
C ALA A 170 0.92 -0.64 -65.30
N GLY A 171 0.80 0.10 -64.19
CA GLY A 171 -0.41 0.82 -63.77
C GLY A 171 -0.17 1.67 -62.52
N PHE A 172 -0.01 2.98 -62.72
CA PHE A 172 0.26 4.06 -61.74
C PHE A 172 -0.73 4.15 -60.56
N SER A 173 -0.23 4.49 -59.36
CA SER A 173 -0.44 5.82 -58.76
C SER A 173 0.42 6.02 -57.51
N GLU A 174 0.89 7.25 -57.36
CA GLU A 174 1.93 7.78 -56.46
C GLU A 174 1.63 7.67 -54.96
N ILE A 175 2.67 7.47 -54.14
CA ILE A 175 3.15 8.40 -53.10
C ILE A 175 4.58 7.97 -52.75
N ALA A 176 5.56 8.82 -53.07
CA ALA A 176 6.97 8.56 -52.90
C ALA A 176 7.43 8.86 -51.46
N THR A 177 8.04 7.84 -50.87
CA THR A 177 8.90 7.86 -49.69
C THR A 177 10.28 8.39 -50.05
N THR A 178 10.84 9.27 -49.22
CA THR A 178 12.28 9.57 -49.22
C THR A 178 12.93 9.04 -47.95
N HIS A 179 13.89 8.14 -48.16
CA HIS A 179 14.87 7.68 -47.18
C HIS A 179 15.76 8.83 -46.68
N HIS A 180 16.02 8.86 -45.38
CA HIS A 180 17.20 9.48 -44.75
C HIS A 180 17.74 8.44 -43.76
N ASP A 181 18.80 7.71 -44.11
CA ASP A 181 20.22 8.05 -43.95
C ASP A 181 20.65 8.28 -42.50
N GLY A 182 21.60 7.45 -42.08
CA GLY A 182 22.06 7.30 -40.72
C GLY A 182 22.92 8.48 -40.29
N SER A 183 22.45 9.19 -39.28
CA SER A 183 23.32 9.95 -38.38
C SER A 183 22.70 9.93 -36.99
N VAL A 184 23.41 9.30 -36.05
CA VAL A 184 23.06 9.28 -34.63
C VAL A 184 23.22 10.71 -34.10
N PRO A 185 22.16 11.36 -33.58
CA PRO A 185 22.31 12.62 -32.87
C PRO A 185 22.95 12.34 -31.51
N PRO A 186 23.85 13.21 -31.00
CA PRO A 186 24.47 12.99 -29.71
C PRO A 186 23.41 13.04 -28.61
N SER A 187 23.49 12.07 -27.70
CA SER A 187 22.76 12.03 -26.44
C SER A 187 22.92 13.37 -25.73
N VAL A 188 21.85 14.18 -25.69
CA VAL A 188 21.80 15.36 -24.84
C VAL A 188 21.48 14.87 -23.44
N THR A 189 22.51 14.43 -22.73
CA THR A 189 22.46 14.33 -21.27
C THR A 189 22.48 15.77 -20.73
N SER A 190 21.32 16.41 -20.68
CA SER A 190 21.16 17.63 -19.89
C SER A 190 20.91 17.21 -18.44
N THR A 191 21.98 17.01 -17.70
CA THR A 191 21.95 17.15 -16.24
C THR A 191 21.40 18.54 -15.92
N PRO A 192 20.34 18.68 -15.10
CA PRO A 192 19.96 19.98 -14.58
C PRO A 192 21.12 20.51 -13.73
N ARG A 193 21.61 21.66 -14.14
CA ARG A 193 22.66 22.43 -13.48
C ARG A 193 22.19 22.84 -12.08
N VAL A 194 23.02 22.51 -11.09
CA VAL A 194 23.09 23.04 -9.72
C VAL A 194 22.10 24.16 -9.40
N THR A 195 21.14 23.78 -8.57
CA THR A 195 20.31 24.55 -7.63
C THR A 195 20.80 25.97 -7.31
N GLU A 196 20.03 26.98 -7.72
CA GLU A 196 19.85 28.12 -6.82
C GLU A 196 19.25 27.56 -5.53
N ILE A 197 19.90 27.82 -4.38
CA ILE A 197 19.33 27.52 -3.08
C ILE A 197 18.10 28.44 -2.95
N VAL A 198 16.92 27.89 -3.20
CA VAL A 198 15.66 28.57 -2.92
C VAL A 198 15.54 28.64 -1.40
N PRO A 199 15.44 29.83 -0.79
CA PRO A 199 15.25 29.92 0.65
C PRO A 199 14.02 29.12 1.08
N ASP A 200 14.08 28.43 2.21
CA ASP A 200 13.00 27.57 2.74
C ASP A 200 11.66 28.31 2.94
N ASN A 201 11.68 29.65 2.92
CA ASN A 201 10.51 30.54 3.02
C ASN A 201 10.28 31.42 1.79
N ALA A 202 10.82 31.06 0.63
CA ALA A 202 10.59 31.81 -0.60
C ALA A 202 9.10 31.81 -0.96
N GLU A 203 8.52 33.00 -1.16
CA GLU A 203 7.20 33.13 -1.76
C GLU A 203 7.23 32.57 -3.19
N CYS A 204 6.12 31.96 -3.62
CA CYS A 204 6.08 31.40 -4.97
C CYS A 204 6.32 32.49 -6.01
N SER A 205 7.31 32.27 -6.87
CA SER A 205 7.68 33.23 -7.91
C SER A 205 6.64 33.27 -9.03
N LYS A 206 6.42 34.45 -9.62
CA LYS A 206 5.61 34.63 -10.85
C LYS A 206 6.16 33.84 -12.06
N ASN A 207 7.40 33.37 -11.97
CA ASN A 207 8.04 32.55 -13.00
C ASN A 207 7.76 31.04 -12.83
N CYS A 208 7.17 30.61 -11.71
CA CYS A 208 6.70 29.24 -11.52
C CYS A 208 5.51 28.98 -12.44
N LYS A 209 5.72 28.21 -13.50
CA LYS A 209 4.71 27.92 -14.52
C LYS A 209 4.77 26.46 -14.97
N PRO A 210 3.61 25.86 -15.31
CA PRO A 210 3.57 24.55 -15.94
C PRO A 210 4.40 24.51 -17.24
N PRO A 211 4.97 23.35 -17.62
CA PRO A 211 4.77 22.04 -17.01
C PRO A 211 5.68 21.74 -15.80
N ASN A 212 6.71 22.55 -15.56
CA ASN A 212 7.77 22.19 -14.62
C ASN A 212 7.54 22.67 -13.19
N CYS A 213 6.69 23.68 -12.98
CA CYS A 213 6.46 24.26 -11.67
C CYS A 213 4.99 24.69 -11.51
N THR A 214 4.37 24.35 -10.38
CA THR A 214 3.03 24.83 -10.02
C THR A 214 2.99 25.21 -8.55
N CYS A 215 2.63 26.45 -8.23
CA CYS A 215 2.49 26.88 -6.84
C CYS A 215 1.31 26.17 -6.14
N SER A 216 1.43 25.92 -4.84
CA SER A 216 0.30 25.49 -4.01
C SER A 216 -0.86 26.48 -4.13
N SER A 217 -2.03 26.01 -4.57
CA SER A 217 -3.18 26.88 -4.88
C SER A 217 -4.51 26.16 -4.66
N ARG A 218 -5.52 26.92 -4.25
CA ARG A 218 -6.95 26.52 -4.25
C ARG A 218 -7.70 27.04 -5.47
N SER A 219 -7.04 27.81 -6.34
CA SER A 219 -7.61 28.27 -7.60
C SER A 219 -7.30 27.27 -8.71
N PRO A 220 -8.23 27.05 -9.65
CA PRO A 220 -7.98 26.23 -10.83
C PRO A 220 -6.67 26.61 -11.55
N PRO A 221 -5.94 25.62 -12.10
CA PRO A 221 -4.68 25.87 -12.76
C PRO A 221 -4.86 26.67 -14.06
N ALA A 222 -3.79 27.33 -14.51
CA ALA A 222 -3.75 28.13 -15.74
C ALA A 222 -4.84 29.22 -15.87
N GLY A 223 -5.48 29.63 -14.77
CA GLY A 223 -6.53 30.64 -14.77
C GLY A 223 -7.86 30.15 -15.37
N LEU A 224 -8.08 28.84 -15.43
CA LEU A 224 -9.36 28.27 -15.84
C LEU A 224 -10.49 28.73 -14.91
N GLY A 225 -11.67 28.95 -15.47
CA GLY A 225 -12.89 29.11 -14.68
C GLY A 225 -13.25 27.78 -14.01
N VAL A 226 -13.98 27.82 -12.90
CA VAL A 226 -14.47 26.59 -12.24
C VAL A 226 -15.33 25.77 -13.19
N ASP A 227 -16.20 26.42 -13.98
CA ASP A 227 -17.05 25.74 -14.96
C ASP A 227 -16.28 25.16 -16.16
N ASP A 228 -15.05 25.63 -16.40
CA ASP A 228 -14.17 25.11 -17.45
C ASP A 228 -13.30 23.95 -16.95
N MET A 229 -13.30 23.64 -15.66
CA MET A 229 -12.48 22.57 -15.09
C MET A 229 -13.17 21.21 -15.23
N PRO A 230 -12.54 20.19 -15.83
CA PRO A 230 -13.01 18.82 -15.65
C PRO A 230 -12.89 18.42 -14.17
N GLN A 231 -13.84 17.64 -13.66
CA GLN A 231 -13.72 17.06 -12.33
C GLN A 231 -13.02 15.72 -12.41
N PHE A 232 -11.80 15.65 -11.87
CA PHE A 232 -11.09 14.38 -11.70
C PHE A 232 -11.48 13.68 -10.41
N VAL A 233 -11.67 12.36 -10.48
CA VAL A 233 -11.86 11.49 -9.32
C VAL A 233 -10.77 10.43 -9.37
N MET A 234 -10.02 10.28 -8.27
CA MET A 234 -8.92 9.32 -8.17
C MET A 234 -9.32 8.22 -7.20
N LEU A 235 -9.63 7.04 -7.73
CA LEU A 235 -9.80 5.84 -6.90
C LEU A 235 -8.41 5.33 -6.55
N THR A 236 -8.08 5.26 -5.26
CA THR A 236 -6.77 4.76 -4.82
C THR A 236 -6.91 3.67 -3.76
N PHE A 237 -6.05 2.66 -3.88
CA PHE A 237 -6.03 1.49 -3.00
C PHE A 237 -4.65 1.32 -2.40
N ASP A 238 -4.59 1.24 -1.08
CA ASP A 238 -3.34 1.08 -0.34
C ASP A 238 -3.20 -0.37 0.15
N GLY A 239 -1.96 -0.88 0.13
CA GLY A 239 -1.58 -2.21 0.62
C GLY A 239 -1.33 -3.26 -0.48
N ALA A 240 -1.05 -4.48 -0.06
CA ALA A 240 -0.65 -5.56 -0.96
C ALA A 240 -1.80 -6.05 -1.84
N VAL A 241 -1.55 -6.17 -3.15
CA VAL A 241 -2.44 -6.85 -4.10
C VAL A 241 -2.22 -8.36 -4.03
N ASN A 242 -3.27 -9.14 -3.83
CA ASN A 242 -3.19 -10.59 -3.71
C ASN A 242 -4.52 -11.28 -4.07
N ALA A 243 -4.55 -12.61 -3.93
CA ALA A 243 -5.73 -13.41 -4.28
C ALA A 243 -7.00 -13.06 -3.48
N SER A 244 -6.88 -12.44 -2.29
CA SER A 244 -8.02 -12.06 -1.46
C SER A 244 -8.78 -10.87 -2.03
N ASN A 245 -8.07 -9.85 -2.52
CA ASN A 245 -8.67 -8.58 -2.96
C ASN A 245 -8.85 -8.48 -4.49
N MET A 246 -8.14 -9.29 -5.28
CA MET A 246 -8.35 -9.31 -6.74
C MET A 246 -9.78 -9.60 -7.22
N PRO A 247 -10.62 -10.40 -6.53
CA PRO A 247 -12.03 -10.52 -6.92
C PRO A 247 -12.75 -9.18 -6.99
N PHE A 248 -12.55 -8.31 -5.99
CA PHE A 248 -13.12 -6.96 -6.00
C PHE A 248 -12.53 -6.10 -7.11
N TYR A 249 -11.19 -6.09 -7.26
CA TYR A 249 -10.56 -5.27 -8.31
C TYR A 249 -10.98 -5.69 -9.72
N ARG A 250 -11.18 -6.98 -9.98
CA ARG A 250 -11.73 -7.48 -11.25
C ARG A 250 -13.21 -7.12 -11.43
N GLU A 251 -14.01 -7.13 -10.36
CA GLU A 251 -15.40 -6.65 -10.39
C GLU A 251 -15.46 -5.15 -10.75
N LEU A 252 -14.54 -4.34 -10.23
CA LEU A 252 -14.48 -2.90 -10.47
C LEU A 252 -13.90 -2.54 -11.85
N LEU A 253 -12.79 -3.17 -12.24
CA LEU A 253 -11.91 -2.72 -13.33
C LEU A 253 -11.69 -3.76 -14.44
N GLY A 254 -11.98 -5.05 -14.20
CA GLY A 254 -11.40 -6.16 -14.96
C GLY A 254 -11.91 -6.32 -16.40
N ASP A 255 -13.15 -5.92 -16.67
CA ASP A 255 -13.80 -6.03 -17.99
C ASP A 255 -13.65 -4.78 -18.86
N LEU A 256 -13.10 -3.68 -18.31
CA LEU A 256 -13.04 -2.37 -18.94
C LEU A 256 -14.41 -1.84 -19.40
N GLY A 257 -15.50 -2.30 -18.77
CA GLY A 257 -16.88 -1.94 -19.06
C GLY A 257 -17.30 -0.62 -18.44
N ARG A 258 -16.74 -0.26 -17.28
CA ARG A 258 -16.91 1.07 -16.67
C ARG A 258 -16.08 2.10 -17.41
N ARG A 259 -16.75 3.05 -18.06
CA ARG A 259 -16.11 4.06 -18.93
C ARG A 259 -16.52 5.47 -18.58
N ASN A 260 -15.56 6.39 -18.61
CA ASN A 260 -15.80 7.82 -18.47
C ASN A 260 -16.65 8.31 -19.65
N LYS A 261 -17.84 8.86 -19.37
CA LYS A 261 -18.86 9.14 -20.39
C LYS A 261 -18.39 10.02 -21.56
N ALA A 262 -17.68 11.10 -21.29
CA ALA A 262 -17.23 12.02 -22.33
C ALA A 262 -16.07 11.51 -23.20
N SER A 263 -15.20 10.67 -22.63
CA SER A 263 -14.00 10.17 -23.34
C SER A 263 -14.17 8.73 -23.87
N ASP A 264 -15.17 8.02 -23.36
CA ASP A 264 -15.40 6.58 -23.56
C ASP A 264 -14.16 5.73 -23.17
N CYS A 265 -13.23 6.28 -22.40
CA CYS A 265 -12.07 5.55 -21.89
C CYS A 265 -12.50 4.70 -20.71
N ALA A 266 -11.95 3.49 -20.59
CA ALA A 266 -12.10 2.70 -19.36
C ALA A 266 -11.59 3.52 -18.16
N ILE A 267 -12.28 3.39 -17.03
CA ILE A 267 -11.80 3.98 -15.77
C ILE A 267 -10.50 3.30 -15.35
N ALA A 268 -9.68 4.01 -14.58
CA ALA A 268 -8.46 3.48 -14.01
C ALA A 268 -8.31 3.93 -12.55
N ALA A 269 -7.61 3.12 -11.76
CA ALA A 269 -7.29 3.39 -10.36
C ALA A 269 -5.76 3.48 -10.17
N THR A 270 -5.35 3.97 -9.00
CA THR A 270 -3.95 4.00 -8.56
C THR A 270 -3.77 3.06 -7.37
N PHE A 271 -2.83 2.13 -7.47
CA PHE A 271 -2.52 1.18 -6.40
C PHE A 271 -1.19 1.58 -5.74
N PHE A 272 -1.25 2.00 -4.47
CA PHE A 272 -0.06 2.19 -3.64
C PHE A 272 0.24 0.86 -2.95
N VAL A 273 1.07 0.05 -3.60
CA VAL A 273 1.30 -1.34 -3.17
C VAL A 273 2.41 -1.43 -2.15
N SER A 274 2.22 -2.25 -1.13
CA SER A 274 3.28 -2.69 -0.23
C SER A 274 3.75 -4.10 -0.59
N ALA A 275 5.01 -4.41 -0.33
CA ALA A 275 5.60 -5.65 -0.84
C ALA A 275 5.29 -6.91 -0.02
N ASP A 276 5.02 -6.84 1.29
CA ASP A 276 4.68 -8.05 2.04
C ASP A 276 3.37 -8.67 1.52
N ARG A 277 3.41 -9.96 1.16
CA ARG A 277 2.29 -10.73 0.59
C ARG A 277 1.78 -10.18 -0.74
N LEU A 278 2.59 -9.39 -1.44
CA LEU A 278 2.29 -8.92 -2.79
C LEU A 278 2.37 -10.06 -3.80
N ASP A 279 1.35 -10.19 -4.63
CA ASP A 279 1.37 -11.04 -5.82
C ASP A 279 1.74 -10.19 -7.05
N PHE A 280 2.97 -10.34 -7.53
CA PHE A 280 3.49 -9.54 -8.63
C PHE A 280 2.82 -9.85 -9.97
N ALA A 281 2.31 -11.07 -10.17
CA ALA A 281 1.57 -11.43 -11.38
C ALA A 281 0.19 -10.76 -11.43
N LEU A 282 -0.52 -10.71 -10.29
CA LEU A 282 -1.78 -9.98 -10.17
C LEU A 282 -1.57 -8.47 -10.28
N LEU A 283 -0.46 -7.94 -9.76
CA LEU A 283 -0.08 -6.55 -9.96
C LEU A 283 0.16 -6.23 -11.44
N SER A 284 0.85 -7.12 -12.16
CA SER A 284 1.04 -7.02 -13.61
C SER A 284 -0.29 -7.04 -14.37
N GLU A 285 -1.30 -7.80 -13.92
CA GLU A 285 -2.64 -7.80 -14.52
C GLU A 285 -3.32 -6.43 -14.35
N LEU A 286 -3.24 -5.83 -13.16
CA LEU A 286 -3.80 -4.50 -12.91
C LEU A 286 -3.13 -3.43 -13.77
N TYR A 287 -1.79 -3.45 -13.87
CA TYR A 287 -1.04 -2.54 -14.73
C TYR A 287 -1.44 -2.68 -16.20
N ALA A 288 -1.52 -3.91 -16.71
CA ALA A 288 -2.00 -4.17 -18.07
C ALA A 288 -3.45 -3.67 -18.27
N GLY A 289 -4.28 -3.66 -17.23
CA GLY A 289 -5.61 -3.04 -17.23
C GLY A 289 -5.62 -1.51 -17.33
N GLY A 290 -4.47 -0.85 -17.46
CA GLY A 290 -4.35 0.62 -17.55
C GLY A 290 -4.31 1.33 -16.20
N ASN A 291 -4.19 0.58 -15.10
CA ASN A 291 -4.08 1.15 -13.76
C ASN A 291 -2.65 1.61 -13.47
N GLU A 292 -2.54 2.60 -12.58
CA GLU A 292 -1.24 3.08 -12.11
C GLU A 292 -0.76 2.24 -10.92
N ILE A 293 0.52 1.88 -10.95
CA ILE A 293 1.20 1.22 -9.84
C ILE A 293 2.18 2.21 -9.22
N ALA A 294 1.99 2.47 -7.92
CA ALA A 294 2.79 3.35 -7.08
C ALA A 294 3.24 2.58 -5.82
N LEU A 295 4.18 3.16 -5.08
CA LEU A 295 4.91 2.49 -4.01
C LEU A 295 4.34 2.82 -2.62
N HIS A 296 4.38 1.83 -1.73
CA HIS A 296 3.88 1.92 -0.35
C HIS A 296 4.78 1.15 0.64
N SER A 297 6.08 1.06 0.32
CA SER A 297 7.15 0.43 1.07
C SER A 297 7.17 -1.10 1.07
N ILE A 298 8.36 -1.67 1.23
CA ILE A 298 8.55 -3.11 1.34
C ILE A 298 7.87 -3.65 2.60
N SER A 299 8.21 -3.07 3.77
CA SER A 299 7.83 -3.68 5.04
C SER A 299 6.43 -3.31 5.52
N HIS A 300 5.95 -2.12 5.13
CA HIS A 300 4.75 -1.51 5.70
C HIS A 300 4.76 -1.59 7.25
N HIS A 301 5.92 -1.34 7.86
CA HIS A 301 6.12 -1.33 9.30
C HIS A 301 5.00 -0.55 10.03
N ALA A 302 4.43 -1.18 11.05
CA ALA A 302 3.26 -0.64 11.75
C ALA A 302 3.58 0.58 12.62
N ASP A 303 4.80 0.65 13.16
CA ASP A 303 5.22 1.75 14.03
C ASP A 303 5.57 3.01 13.24
N GLN A 304 4.94 4.14 13.57
CA GLN A 304 5.25 5.46 13.02
C GLN A 304 6.67 5.93 13.41
N ALA A 305 7.18 5.53 14.58
CA ALA A 305 8.53 5.91 15.01
C ALA A 305 9.60 5.36 14.06
N TYR A 306 9.43 4.11 13.58
CA TYR A 306 10.31 3.51 12.57
C TYR A 306 10.48 4.44 11.36
N TRP A 307 9.39 4.88 10.75
CA TRP A 307 9.39 5.75 9.58
C TRP A 307 10.03 7.12 9.84
N ASN A 308 9.81 7.67 11.04
CA ASN A 308 10.37 8.96 11.42
C ASN A 308 11.87 8.89 11.74
N ASP A 309 12.39 7.73 12.09
CA ASP A 309 13.81 7.54 12.44
C ASP A 309 14.67 7.12 11.24
N LEU A 310 14.08 6.77 10.10
CA LEU A 310 14.82 6.49 8.86
C LEU A 310 15.54 7.73 8.34
N ASP A 311 16.82 7.55 8.01
CA ASP A 311 17.54 8.46 7.12
C ASP A 311 17.18 8.19 5.65
N THR A 312 17.70 9.00 4.72
CA THR A 312 17.43 8.84 3.29
C THR A 312 17.75 7.43 2.79
N SER A 313 18.82 6.80 3.26
CA SER A 313 19.18 5.44 2.84
C SER A 313 18.21 4.38 3.41
N GLY A 314 17.70 4.57 4.62
CA GLY A 314 16.60 3.76 5.15
C GLY A 314 15.34 3.86 4.30
N TRP A 315 14.97 5.08 3.88
CA TRP A 315 13.87 5.29 2.94
C TRP A 315 14.13 4.67 1.57
N GLU A 316 15.37 4.69 1.06
CA GLU A 316 15.74 4.03 -0.20
C GLU A 316 15.60 2.50 -0.11
N LEU A 317 15.97 1.90 1.02
CA LEU A 317 15.78 0.47 1.27
C LEU A 317 14.31 0.07 1.29
N GLU A 318 13.43 0.95 1.78
CA GLU A 318 12.00 0.68 1.84
C GLU A 318 11.28 0.94 0.52
N VAL A 319 11.68 1.96 -0.24
CA VAL A 319 10.88 2.46 -1.38
C VAL A 319 11.61 2.30 -2.70
N ALA A 320 12.86 2.75 -2.80
CA ALA A 320 13.61 2.64 -4.07
C ALA A 320 13.88 1.16 -4.41
N ASP A 321 14.08 0.32 -3.40
CA ASP A 321 14.22 -1.13 -3.58
C ASP A 321 12.88 -1.82 -3.89
N GLU A 322 11.75 -1.32 -3.36
CA GLU A 322 10.42 -1.79 -3.77
C GLU A 322 10.19 -1.55 -5.27
N LYS A 323 10.58 -0.38 -5.78
CA LYS A 323 10.52 -0.08 -7.21
C LYS A 323 11.24 -1.13 -8.05
N LYS A 324 12.43 -1.55 -7.60
CA LYS A 324 13.22 -2.61 -8.26
C LYS A 324 12.51 -3.96 -8.21
N MET A 325 11.88 -4.29 -7.08
CA MET A 325 11.10 -5.53 -6.92
C MET A 325 9.91 -5.56 -7.89
N VAL A 326 9.12 -4.49 -7.94
CA VAL A 326 7.98 -4.39 -8.85
C VAL A 326 8.44 -4.46 -10.30
N GLU A 327 9.51 -3.75 -10.66
CA GLU A 327 10.08 -3.82 -12.01
C GLU A 327 10.49 -5.25 -12.40
N ALA A 328 11.25 -5.91 -11.54
CA ALA A 328 11.79 -7.23 -11.83
C ALA A 328 10.74 -8.33 -11.81
N PHE A 329 9.89 -8.36 -10.79
CA PHE A 329 9.00 -9.50 -10.52
C PHE A 329 7.59 -9.32 -11.08
N ALA A 330 7.10 -8.08 -11.26
CA ALA A 330 5.83 -7.83 -11.96
C ALA A 330 6.03 -7.54 -13.46
N ASN A 331 7.28 -7.42 -13.93
CA ASN A 331 7.60 -7.06 -15.31
C ASN A 331 6.92 -5.73 -15.74
N ILE A 332 6.90 -4.76 -14.82
CA ILE A 332 6.37 -3.41 -15.06
C ILE A 332 7.57 -2.48 -15.31
N PRO A 333 7.61 -1.71 -16.41
CA PRO A 333 8.75 -0.85 -16.69
C PRO A 333 8.99 0.17 -15.56
N SER A 334 10.24 0.34 -15.13
CA SER A 334 10.61 1.27 -14.05
C SER A 334 10.06 2.69 -14.23
N PHE A 335 10.04 3.18 -15.48
CA PHE A 335 9.55 4.53 -15.80
C PHE A 335 8.04 4.70 -15.57
N ALA A 336 7.28 3.61 -15.48
CA ALA A 336 5.85 3.65 -15.20
C ALA A 336 5.55 3.71 -13.69
N ILE A 337 6.54 3.41 -12.84
CA ILE A 337 6.42 3.43 -11.38
C ILE A 337 6.91 4.80 -10.88
N LYS A 338 5.96 5.70 -10.64
CA LYS A 338 6.22 7.14 -10.49
C LYS A 338 5.87 7.71 -9.12
N GLY A 339 4.96 7.07 -8.42
CA GLY A 339 4.36 7.59 -7.21
C GLY A 339 4.81 6.90 -5.95
N PHE A 340 4.65 7.61 -4.85
CA PHE A 340 4.77 7.06 -3.51
C PHE A 340 3.69 7.61 -2.58
N ARG A 341 3.27 6.77 -1.64
CA ARG A 341 2.54 7.17 -0.44
C ARG A 341 3.21 6.48 0.74
N GLY A 342 3.61 7.23 1.74
CA GLY A 342 4.14 6.73 3.00
C GLY A 342 3.11 5.93 3.80
N PRO A 343 3.51 4.79 4.38
CA PRO A 343 2.71 4.05 5.36
C PRO A 343 2.28 4.94 6.53
N ASN A 344 1.03 4.76 6.97
CA ASN A 344 0.38 5.63 7.96
C ASN A 344 0.44 7.15 7.61
N LEU A 345 0.64 7.47 6.32
CA LEU A 345 0.83 8.82 5.79
C LEU A 345 2.07 9.55 6.33
N VAL A 346 3.05 8.81 6.89
CA VAL A 346 4.31 9.38 7.37
C VAL A 346 5.23 9.65 6.19
N THR A 347 5.79 10.86 6.12
CA THR A 347 6.63 11.26 4.98
C THR A 347 8.13 11.23 5.25
N GLY A 348 8.54 11.12 6.52
CA GLY A 348 9.96 11.11 6.90
C GLY A 348 10.65 12.47 6.83
N GLY A 349 9.89 13.58 6.65
CA GLY A 349 10.45 14.91 6.47
C GLY A 349 11.44 14.97 5.31
N ASP A 350 12.53 15.73 5.47
CA ASP A 350 13.50 15.91 4.38
C ASP A 350 14.24 14.62 3.99
N GLN A 351 14.38 13.66 4.91
CA GLN A 351 15.02 12.37 4.60
C GLN A 351 14.22 11.58 3.57
N GLY A 352 12.90 11.48 3.78
CA GLY A 352 11.98 10.82 2.85
C GLY A 352 11.82 11.61 1.55
N PHE A 353 11.67 12.92 1.61
CA PHE A 353 11.52 13.76 0.40
C PHE A 353 12.78 13.80 -0.47
N THR A 354 13.98 13.73 0.12
CA THR A 354 15.24 13.56 -0.63
C THR A 354 15.25 12.24 -1.40
N MET A 355 14.77 11.15 -0.78
CA MET A 355 14.64 9.85 -1.45
C MET A 355 13.62 9.93 -2.59
N ILE A 356 12.43 10.48 -2.35
CA ILE A 356 11.37 10.59 -3.36
C ILE A 356 11.87 11.41 -4.54
N HIS A 357 12.46 12.59 -4.30
CA HIS A 357 12.98 13.48 -5.35
C HIS A 357 14.04 12.82 -6.24
N SER A 358 14.84 11.92 -5.67
CA SER A 358 15.91 11.22 -6.38
C SER A 358 15.40 10.02 -7.21
N ASN A 359 14.21 9.48 -6.89
CA ASN A 359 13.76 8.17 -7.41
C ASN A 359 12.38 8.19 -8.10
N LEU A 360 11.54 9.19 -7.84
CA LEU A 360 10.11 9.22 -8.14
C LEU A 360 9.65 10.61 -8.62
N GLU A 361 8.44 10.68 -9.18
CA GLU A 361 7.87 11.93 -9.72
C GLU A 361 6.93 12.65 -8.74
N TYR A 362 6.30 11.93 -7.82
CA TYR A 362 5.34 12.53 -6.90
C TYR A 362 5.19 11.81 -5.55
N ASP A 363 4.84 12.60 -4.54
CA ASP A 363 4.33 12.17 -3.24
C ASP A 363 2.79 12.29 -3.18
N SER A 364 2.13 11.38 -2.46
CA SER A 364 0.70 11.46 -2.14
C SER A 364 0.43 11.19 -0.65
N SER A 365 1.25 11.75 0.25
CA SER A 365 1.11 11.57 1.71
C SER A 365 0.83 12.84 2.48
N LEU A 366 1.15 14.02 1.94
CA LEU A 366 0.90 15.28 2.63
C LEU A 366 -0.61 15.58 2.76
N VAL A 367 -1.12 15.43 3.98
CA VAL A 367 -2.50 15.72 4.36
C VAL A 367 -2.74 17.22 4.37
N HIS A 368 -3.82 17.66 3.73
CA HIS A 368 -4.22 19.06 3.66
C HIS A 368 -5.56 19.26 4.37
N PRO A 369 -5.57 19.94 5.52
CA PRO A 369 -6.81 20.27 6.23
C PRO A 369 -7.73 21.17 5.41
N ARG A 370 -9.04 20.98 5.63
CA ARG A 370 -10.12 21.76 5.02
C ARG A 370 -11.03 22.43 6.07
N THR A 371 -10.52 22.59 7.29
CA THR A 371 -11.22 23.15 8.45
C THR A 371 -10.92 24.63 8.71
N GLY A 372 -10.04 25.24 7.91
CA GLY A 372 -9.69 26.66 8.00
C GLY A 372 -10.73 27.60 7.36
N PRO A 373 -10.48 28.92 7.35
CA PRO A 373 -11.40 29.91 6.76
C PRO A 373 -11.69 29.70 5.27
N ASP A 374 -10.72 29.16 4.51
CA ASP A 374 -10.91 28.69 3.14
C ASP A 374 -10.88 27.16 3.12
N THR A 375 -12.07 26.55 3.07
CA THR A 375 -12.29 25.10 3.11
C THR A 375 -12.14 24.43 1.74
N ARG A 376 -11.85 25.21 0.68
CA ARG A 376 -11.68 24.67 -0.67
C ARG A 376 -10.48 23.72 -0.71
N PRO A 377 -10.59 22.59 -1.43
CA PRO A 377 -9.51 21.62 -1.55
C PRO A 377 -8.33 22.20 -2.34
N MET A 378 -7.12 21.74 -2.02
CA MET A 378 -5.89 22.10 -2.68
C MET A 378 -5.74 21.34 -4.00
N PHE A 379 -5.31 22.06 -5.05
CA PHE A 379 -4.83 21.43 -6.29
C PHE A 379 -3.43 20.82 -6.10
N PRO A 380 -3.02 19.87 -6.95
CA PRO A 380 -1.64 19.41 -7.00
C PRO A 380 -0.67 20.56 -7.27
N TYR A 381 0.52 20.46 -6.71
CA TYR A 381 1.55 21.49 -6.81
C TYR A 381 2.94 20.87 -6.78
N THR A 382 3.97 21.66 -7.08
CA THR A 382 5.36 21.24 -6.98
C THR A 382 6.05 21.88 -5.78
N LEU A 383 7.08 21.22 -5.26
CA LEU A 383 7.83 21.66 -4.08
C LEU A 383 9.02 22.59 -4.41
N ASP A 384 9.01 23.26 -5.57
CA ASP A 384 10.02 24.25 -5.97
C ASP A 384 10.23 25.37 -4.95
N PHE A 385 9.20 25.69 -4.17
CA PHE A 385 9.24 26.71 -3.12
C PHE A 385 9.02 26.11 -1.72
N GLY A 386 9.22 24.80 -1.57
CA GLY A 386 9.01 24.06 -0.33
C GLY A 386 7.54 23.89 0.07
N PHE A 387 7.31 23.10 1.11
CA PHE A 387 5.97 22.88 1.66
C PHE A 387 5.53 24.09 2.50
N LYS A 388 4.30 24.57 2.27
CA LYS A 388 3.72 25.75 2.96
C LYS A 388 2.44 25.43 3.73
N GLY A 389 2.04 24.17 3.75
CA GLY A 389 0.86 23.71 4.45
C GLY A 389 1.11 23.49 5.95
N GLU A 390 0.03 23.27 6.68
CA GLU A 390 0.11 22.75 8.04
C GLU A 390 0.64 21.31 8.01
N CYS A 391 1.59 21.00 8.89
CA CYS A 391 2.09 19.63 9.02
C CYS A 391 1.15 18.81 9.92
N VAL A 392 0.26 18.04 9.30
CA VAL A 392 -0.75 17.23 10.03
C VAL A 392 -0.14 15.94 10.56
N VAL A 393 0.73 15.30 9.78
CA VAL A 393 1.43 14.05 10.15
C VAL A 393 2.92 14.33 10.16
N GLU A 394 3.51 14.40 11.35
CA GLU A 394 4.94 14.65 11.47
C GLU A 394 5.78 13.42 11.11
N ARG A 395 6.93 13.59 10.44
CA ARG A 395 7.56 14.87 10.00
C ARG A 395 7.20 15.24 8.55
N CYS A 396 7.11 16.55 8.24
CA CYS A 396 6.91 17.11 6.89
C CYS A 396 8.21 17.77 6.37
N PRO A 397 8.41 17.88 5.04
CA PRO A 397 9.62 18.45 4.47
C PRO A 397 9.77 19.92 4.84
N GLN A 398 10.98 20.35 5.18
CA GLN A 398 11.31 21.74 5.46
C GLN A 398 12.03 22.40 4.27
N ASP A 399 12.76 21.59 3.47
CA ASP A 399 13.48 22.06 2.29
C ASP A 399 12.59 22.15 1.04
N ALA A 400 13.13 22.77 -0.01
CA ALA A 400 12.53 22.79 -1.35
C ALA A 400 13.01 21.62 -2.21
N TYR A 401 12.09 21.03 -2.97
CA TYR A 401 12.34 19.91 -3.90
C TYR A 401 11.83 20.28 -5.31
N PRO A 402 12.59 21.07 -6.09
CA PRO A 402 12.15 21.56 -7.39
C PRO A 402 11.74 20.44 -8.35
N GLY A 403 10.56 20.60 -8.95
CA GLY A 403 9.97 19.64 -9.89
C GLY A 403 9.30 18.41 -9.24
N LEU A 404 9.46 18.17 -7.94
CA LEU A 404 8.75 17.10 -7.24
C LEU A 404 7.29 17.50 -7.02
N TRP A 405 6.36 16.66 -7.51
CA TRP A 405 4.94 16.91 -7.35
C TRP A 405 4.40 16.40 -6.01
N VAL A 406 3.42 17.10 -5.47
CA VAL A 406 2.58 16.68 -4.36
C VAL A 406 1.17 16.52 -4.90
N MET A 407 0.62 15.32 -4.76
CA MET A 407 -0.81 15.06 -4.84
C MET A 407 -1.41 15.21 -3.44
N PRO A 408 -2.00 16.37 -3.09
CA PRO A 408 -2.44 16.64 -1.73
C PRO A 408 -3.55 15.68 -1.31
N LEU A 409 -3.41 15.08 -0.12
CA LEU A 409 -4.47 14.35 0.54
C LEU A 409 -5.43 15.34 1.22
N ASN A 410 -6.34 15.89 0.43
CA ASN A 410 -7.41 16.75 0.94
C ASN A 410 -8.37 15.94 1.82
N VAL A 411 -8.53 16.36 3.08
CA VAL A 411 -9.38 15.64 4.04
C VAL A 411 -10.84 15.55 3.57
N LEU A 412 -11.45 14.42 3.87
CA LEU A 412 -12.88 14.16 3.76
C LEU A 412 -13.56 14.43 5.10
N PHE A 413 -14.88 14.51 5.08
CA PHE A 413 -15.68 14.71 6.28
C PHE A 413 -16.78 13.66 6.39
N LYS A 414 -16.92 13.07 7.59
CA LYS A 414 -18.10 12.29 7.94
C LYS A 414 -19.00 13.10 8.87
N LYS A 415 -20.28 13.19 8.52
CA LYS A 415 -21.31 13.80 9.37
C LYS A 415 -21.77 12.78 10.40
N ASN A 416 -21.67 13.15 11.66
CA ASN A 416 -22.14 12.39 12.80
C ASN A 416 -23.25 13.19 13.51
N ASP A 417 -24.35 12.51 13.85
CA ASP A 417 -25.39 13.10 14.69
C ASP A 417 -24.97 13.03 16.15
N VAL A 418 -24.71 14.20 16.76
CA VAL A 418 -24.31 14.32 18.17
C VAL A 418 -25.28 15.28 18.86
N ASP A 419 -25.99 14.78 19.88
CA ASP A 419 -26.89 15.55 20.75
C ASP A 419 -27.93 16.44 20.02
N GLY A 420 -28.47 15.97 18.90
CA GLY A 420 -29.45 16.71 18.10
C GLY A 420 -28.85 17.78 17.18
N GLY A 421 -27.52 17.81 17.03
CA GLY A 421 -26.79 18.56 16.00
C GLY A 421 -25.92 17.65 15.12
N SER A 422 -25.39 18.19 14.02
CA SER A 422 -24.45 17.48 13.13
C SER A 422 -23.02 17.96 13.36
N GLN A 423 -22.09 17.06 13.67
CA GLN A 423 -20.65 17.33 13.71
C GLN A 423 -19.96 16.71 12.49
N GLU A 424 -19.05 17.45 11.86
CA GLU A 424 -18.19 16.93 10.79
C GLU A 424 -16.83 16.54 11.36
N VAL A 425 -16.46 15.26 11.18
CA VAL A 425 -15.16 14.73 11.61
C VAL A 425 -14.25 14.60 10.37
N PRO A 426 -13.10 15.28 10.33
CA PRO A 426 -12.17 15.18 9.20
C PRO A 426 -11.36 13.88 9.24
N CYS A 427 -10.99 13.40 8.06
CA CYS A 427 -10.23 12.17 7.87
C CYS A 427 -9.47 12.20 6.54
N SER A 428 -8.25 11.66 6.51
CA SER A 428 -7.39 11.71 5.32
C SER A 428 -7.71 10.63 4.28
N MET A 429 -8.26 9.51 4.74
CA MET A 429 -8.63 8.35 3.92
C MET A 429 -10.11 8.07 4.15
N ALA A 430 -10.82 7.61 3.11
CA ALA A 430 -12.28 7.47 3.17
C ALA A 430 -12.74 6.37 4.14
N ASP A 431 -11.88 5.38 4.36
CA ASP A 431 -12.04 4.29 5.33
C ASP A 431 -11.54 4.65 6.75
N GLY A 432 -10.84 5.77 6.92
CA GLY A 432 -10.38 6.26 8.22
C GLY A 432 -11.39 7.19 8.93
N CYS A 433 -12.56 7.42 8.34
CA CYS A 433 -13.56 8.35 8.85
C CYS A 433 -14.53 7.66 9.82
N GLU A 434 -14.59 8.14 11.06
CA GLU A 434 -15.53 7.63 12.06
C GLU A 434 -16.74 8.57 12.26
N THR A 435 -17.96 8.05 12.42
CA THR A 435 -18.33 6.62 12.44
C THR A 435 -18.44 6.03 11.04
N GLN A 436 -18.00 4.78 10.89
CA GLN A 436 -18.09 4.07 9.60
C GLN A 436 -19.54 3.96 9.09
N PRO A 437 -19.80 4.12 7.78
CA PRO A 437 -21.13 3.89 7.22
C PRO A 437 -21.52 2.42 7.34
N SER A 438 -22.78 2.17 7.72
CA SER A 438 -23.31 0.85 8.06
C SER A 438 -24.25 0.26 6.99
N SER A 439 -24.63 1.06 6.00
CA SER A 439 -25.49 0.64 4.88
C SER A 439 -24.94 1.11 3.53
N ALA A 440 -25.45 0.51 2.45
CA ALA A 440 -25.12 0.93 1.09
C ALA A 440 -25.53 2.38 0.81
N ASP A 441 -26.68 2.82 1.31
CA ASP A 441 -27.15 4.20 1.17
C ASP A 441 -26.26 5.17 1.96
N GLU A 442 -25.91 4.86 3.20
CA GLU A 442 -24.99 5.69 3.99
C GLU A 442 -23.61 5.80 3.34
N THR A 443 -23.10 4.71 2.77
CA THR A 443 -21.81 4.70 2.07
C THR A 443 -21.87 5.56 0.81
N PHE A 444 -22.93 5.38 -0.01
CA PHE A 444 -23.15 6.19 -1.20
C PHE A 444 -23.25 7.68 -0.87
N GLU A 445 -24.10 8.05 0.10
CA GLU A 445 -24.33 9.45 0.48
C GLU A 445 -23.11 10.10 1.13
N TYR A 446 -22.34 9.34 1.90
CA TYR A 446 -21.07 9.79 2.45
C TYR A 446 -20.06 10.14 1.35
N LEU A 447 -19.85 9.27 0.36
CA LEU A 447 -18.94 9.54 -0.75
C LEU A 447 -19.47 10.66 -1.66
N ARG A 448 -20.77 10.65 -1.96
CA ARG A 448 -21.45 11.67 -2.79
C ARG A 448 -21.34 13.06 -2.18
N SER A 449 -21.63 13.20 -0.88
CA SER A 449 -21.57 14.50 -0.21
C SER A 449 -20.16 15.07 -0.22
N ASN A 450 -19.14 14.25 0.03
CA ASN A 450 -17.74 14.68 -0.09
C ASN A 450 -17.38 15.07 -1.53
N PHE A 451 -17.77 14.27 -2.52
CA PHE A 451 -17.57 14.62 -3.94
C PHE A 451 -18.17 15.99 -4.26
N GLU A 452 -19.40 16.27 -3.79
CA GLU A 452 -20.08 17.53 -4.07
C GLU A 452 -19.35 18.76 -3.50
N GLU A 453 -18.67 18.62 -2.37
CA GLU A 453 -17.85 19.70 -1.80
C GLU A 453 -16.67 20.06 -2.70
N PHE A 454 -16.07 19.11 -3.40
CA PHE A 454 -15.01 19.37 -4.39
C PHE A 454 -15.61 19.94 -5.68
N TYR A 455 -16.66 19.28 -6.17
CA TYR A 455 -17.28 19.56 -7.46
C TYR A 455 -17.96 20.93 -7.53
N LYS A 456 -18.60 21.37 -6.45
CA LYS A 456 -19.31 22.66 -6.38
C LYS A 456 -18.40 23.83 -5.98
N SER A 457 -17.19 23.56 -5.48
CA SER A 457 -16.29 24.60 -5.00
C SER A 457 -15.30 25.04 -6.08
N ASN A 458 -14.18 24.35 -6.22
CA ASN A 458 -13.11 24.71 -7.16
C ASN A 458 -12.74 23.57 -8.12
N ARG A 459 -13.38 22.40 -8.01
CA ARG A 459 -13.10 21.20 -8.81
C ARG A 459 -11.64 20.71 -8.70
N ALA A 460 -11.02 20.86 -7.53
CA ALA A 460 -9.77 20.14 -7.28
C ALA A 460 -9.99 18.62 -7.41
N PRO A 461 -8.96 17.84 -7.76
CA PRO A 461 -9.08 16.39 -7.87
C PRO A 461 -9.62 15.77 -6.59
N PHE A 462 -10.65 14.94 -6.71
CA PHE A 462 -11.32 14.30 -5.57
C PHE A 462 -10.72 12.91 -5.30
N PRO A 463 -10.02 12.69 -4.18
CA PRO A 463 -9.48 11.38 -3.83
C PRO A 463 -10.56 10.51 -3.17
N VAL A 464 -10.61 9.24 -3.57
CA VAL A 464 -11.31 8.18 -2.85
C VAL A 464 -10.26 7.12 -2.52
N SER A 465 -9.54 7.37 -1.42
CA SER A 465 -8.46 6.50 -0.93
C SER A 465 -9.00 5.55 0.14
N VAL A 466 -8.83 4.24 -0.05
CA VAL A 466 -9.28 3.20 0.88
C VAL A 466 -8.30 2.02 0.89
N HIS A 467 -8.29 1.26 1.95
CA HIS A 467 -7.80 -0.12 1.93
C HIS A 467 -8.96 -1.03 1.50
N GLU A 468 -8.71 -1.98 0.58
CA GLU A 468 -9.78 -2.82 0.04
C GLU A 468 -10.50 -3.65 1.12
N VAL A 469 -9.84 -3.97 2.23
CA VAL A 469 -10.45 -4.65 3.38
C VAL A 469 -11.69 -3.91 3.92
N TRP A 470 -11.77 -2.59 3.76
CA TRP A 470 -12.95 -1.80 4.11
C TRP A 470 -14.20 -2.21 3.31
N LEU A 471 -13.99 -2.70 2.08
CA LEU A 471 -15.01 -3.15 1.14
C LEU A 471 -15.31 -4.65 1.24
N HIS A 472 -14.70 -5.38 2.18
CA HIS A 472 -15.15 -6.73 2.54
C HIS A 472 -16.58 -6.71 3.11
N ASP A 473 -16.99 -5.60 3.71
CA ASP A 473 -18.36 -5.41 4.12
C ASP A 473 -19.25 -5.21 2.87
N PRO A 474 -20.30 -6.03 2.70
CA PRO A 474 -21.11 -6.01 1.49
C PRO A 474 -21.91 -4.71 1.32
N GLN A 475 -22.30 -4.04 2.41
CA GLN A 475 -23.02 -2.77 2.36
C GLN A 475 -22.10 -1.64 1.88
N ARG A 476 -20.87 -1.58 2.42
CA ARG A 476 -19.87 -0.61 1.97
C ARG A 476 -19.47 -0.84 0.52
N LYS A 477 -19.26 -2.10 0.11
CA LYS A 477 -18.99 -2.46 -1.29
C LYS A 477 -20.11 -2.02 -2.23
N GLU A 478 -21.36 -2.31 -1.89
CA GLU A 478 -22.52 -1.94 -2.69
C GLU A 478 -22.63 -0.42 -2.86
N GLY A 479 -22.53 0.33 -1.76
CA GLY A 479 -22.58 1.79 -1.80
C GLY A 479 -21.42 2.42 -2.57
N TYR A 480 -20.21 1.85 -2.45
CA TYR A 480 -19.03 2.27 -3.22
C TYR A 480 -19.24 2.08 -4.73
N LEU A 481 -19.70 0.89 -5.16
CA LEU A 481 -19.95 0.61 -6.58
C LEU A 481 -21.10 1.45 -7.14
N ARG A 482 -22.14 1.71 -6.34
CA ARG A 482 -23.21 2.68 -6.69
C ARG A 482 -22.67 4.08 -6.89
N PHE A 483 -21.76 4.53 -6.02
CA PHE A 483 -21.12 5.83 -6.14
C PHE A 483 -20.27 5.95 -7.41
N VAL A 484 -19.45 4.94 -7.70
CA VAL A 484 -18.68 4.87 -8.96
C VAL A 484 -19.61 4.95 -10.16
N ASN A 485 -20.67 4.14 -10.22
CA ASN A 485 -21.60 4.15 -11.35
C ASN A 485 -22.29 5.50 -11.52
N TRP A 486 -22.69 6.16 -10.42
CA TRP A 486 -23.30 7.50 -10.46
C TRP A 486 -22.36 8.58 -11.00
N LEU A 487 -21.05 8.49 -10.72
CA LEU A 487 -20.07 9.40 -11.32
C LEU A 487 -19.99 9.23 -12.84
N LEU A 488 -20.10 8.00 -13.33
CA LEU A 488 -20.02 7.68 -14.77
C LEU A 488 -21.23 8.13 -15.59
N GLU A 489 -22.30 8.59 -14.95
CA GLU A 489 -23.43 9.22 -15.63
C GLU A 489 -23.14 10.67 -16.08
N LYS A 490 -22.07 11.28 -15.54
CA LYS A 490 -21.73 12.69 -15.73
C LYS A 490 -20.75 12.89 -16.88
N ASP A 491 -21.00 13.91 -17.70
CA ASP A 491 -20.17 14.21 -18.88
C ASP A 491 -18.90 15.00 -18.54
N ASP A 492 -18.80 15.54 -17.32
CA ASP A 492 -17.69 16.38 -16.87
C ASP A 492 -16.84 15.75 -15.77
N VAL A 493 -17.07 14.47 -15.48
CA VAL A 493 -16.34 13.70 -14.47
C VAL A 493 -15.49 12.63 -15.13
N HIS A 494 -14.24 12.52 -14.67
CA HIS A 494 -13.28 11.55 -15.16
C HIS A 494 -12.65 10.79 -14.00
N LEU A 495 -12.91 9.48 -13.92
CA LEU A 495 -12.25 8.55 -13.01
C LEU A 495 -10.92 8.13 -13.65
N VAL A 496 -9.82 8.61 -13.09
CA VAL A 496 -8.48 8.52 -13.67
C VAL A 496 -7.44 8.27 -12.59
N THR A 497 -6.22 7.93 -13.02
CA THR A 497 -5.08 7.72 -12.13
C THR A 497 -4.50 9.05 -11.62
N VAL A 498 -3.66 9.00 -10.59
CA VAL A 498 -2.95 10.18 -10.07
C VAL A 498 -2.04 10.78 -11.14
N SER A 499 -1.32 9.94 -11.90
CA SER A 499 -0.49 10.37 -13.02
C SER A 499 -1.26 11.10 -14.12
N GLU A 500 -2.50 10.69 -14.44
CA GLU A 500 -3.33 11.41 -15.42
C GLU A 500 -3.68 12.81 -14.92
N VAL A 501 -4.01 12.96 -13.63
CA VAL A 501 -4.24 14.27 -13.02
C VAL A 501 -2.99 15.13 -13.08
N LEU A 502 -1.81 14.58 -12.75
CA LEU A 502 -0.55 15.34 -12.84
C LEU A 502 -0.21 15.72 -14.29
N ASN A 503 -0.49 14.87 -15.26
CA ASN A 503 -0.35 15.20 -16.68
C ASN A 503 -1.28 16.37 -17.08
N PHE A 504 -2.51 16.38 -16.61
CA PHE A 504 -3.40 17.53 -16.77
C PHE A 504 -2.80 18.79 -16.13
N MET A 505 -2.28 18.72 -14.91
CA MET A 505 -1.70 19.87 -14.22
C MET A 505 -0.48 20.46 -14.95
N ARG A 506 0.28 19.62 -15.65
CA ARG A 506 1.41 20.04 -16.50
C ARG A 506 0.96 20.81 -17.75
N ASN A 507 -0.22 20.51 -18.29
CA ASN A 507 -0.78 21.20 -19.45
C ASN A 507 -2.31 21.35 -19.34
N PRO A 508 -2.82 22.25 -18.48
CA PRO A 508 -4.24 22.34 -18.21
C PRO A 508 -5.02 22.81 -19.42
N THR A 509 -6.11 22.12 -19.74
CA THR A 509 -7.03 22.49 -20.82
C THR A 509 -8.45 22.60 -20.29
N PRO A 510 -9.29 23.50 -20.83
CA PRO A 510 -10.71 23.49 -20.50
C PRO A 510 -11.35 22.14 -20.80
N GLN A 511 -12.38 21.78 -20.05
CA GLN A 511 -13.07 20.49 -20.11
C GLN A 511 -13.51 20.11 -21.54
N ASN A 512 -13.99 21.08 -22.35
CA ASN A 512 -14.40 20.84 -23.73
C ASN A 512 -13.26 20.44 -24.70
N ARG A 513 -12.00 20.59 -24.27
CA ARG A 513 -10.79 20.24 -25.00
C ARG A 513 -9.96 19.18 -24.28
N TYR A 514 -10.38 18.76 -23.09
CA TYR A 514 -9.67 17.74 -22.34
C TYR A 514 -9.74 16.41 -23.09
N ALA A 515 -8.57 15.83 -23.34
CA ALA A 515 -8.42 14.51 -23.93
C ALA A 515 -7.59 13.67 -22.96
N GLN A 516 -8.21 12.63 -22.40
CA GLN A 516 -7.53 11.70 -21.48
C GLN A 516 -6.34 11.06 -22.19
N SER A 517 -5.15 11.22 -21.62
CA SER A 517 -3.89 10.82 -22.25
C SER A 517 -3.75 9.30 -22.35
N HIS A 518 -4.11 8.58 -21.28
CA HIS A 518 -4.14 7.13 -21.24
C HIS A 518 -5.59 6.62 -21.38
N CYS A 519 -6.02 6.38 -22.62
CA CYS A 519 -7.36 5.92 -22.93
C CYS A 519 -7.40 4.45 -23.34
N LEU A 520 -7.63 3.54 -22.40
CA LEU A 520 -7.72 2.13 -22.71
C LEU A 520 -9.10 1.76 -23.29
N LYS A 521 -9.10 1.22 -24.50
CA LYS A 521 -10.32 0.75 -25.19
C LYS A 521 -10.51 -0.76 -25.12
N SER A 522 -9.44 -1.53 -25.06
CA SER A 522 -9.44 -2.99 -24.97
C SER A 522 -8.32 -3.47 -24.06
N LYS A 523 -8.51 -4.62 -23.42
CA LYS A 523 -7.49 -5.22 -22.54
C LYS A 523 -6.28 -5.63 -23.39
N PRO A 524 -5.07 -5.11 -23.11
CA PRO A 524 -3.88 -5.53 -23.81
C PRO A 524 -3.49 -6.95 -23.38
N GLU A 525 -2.57 -7.56 -24.12
CA GLU A 525 -2.01 -8.86 -23.75
C GLU A 525 -1.29 -8.77 -22.40
N SER A 526 -1.31 -9.88 -21.65
CA SER A 526 -0.62 -9.95 -20.36
C SER A 526 0.88 -9.78 -20.56
N THR A 527 1.48 -8.85 -19.80
CA THR A 527 2.93 -8.72 -19.67
C THR A 527 3.55 -9.84 -18.81
N CYS A 528 2.71 -10.73 -18.26
CA CYS A 528 3.07 -11.85 -17.40
C CYS A 528 2.40 -13.15 -17.92
N PRO A 529 2.83 -13.72 -19.06
CA PRO A 529 2.13 -14.83 -19.72
C PRO A 529 2.35 -16.19 -19.03
N SER A 530 3.37 -16.33 -18.18
CA SER A 530 3.71 -17.59 -17.51
C SER A 530 4.08 -17.36 -16.05
N PRO A 531 3.12 -16.93 -15.22
CA PRO A 531 3.36 -16.65 -13.81
C PRO A 531 3.87 -17.88 -13.06
N LYS A 532 4.78 -17.67 -12.10
CA LYS A 532 5.38 -18.72 -11.26
C LYS A 532 5.03 -18.49 -9.81
N SER A 533 4.34 -19.46 -9.20
CA SER A 533 4.11 -19.48 -7.76
C SER A 533 5.39 -19.89 -7.03
N CYS A 534 5.77 -19.09 -6.04
CA CYS A 534 6.98 -19.24 -5.26
C CYS A 534 6.61 -19.33 -3.78
N GLU A 535 7.01 -20.42 -3.13
CA GLU A 535 6.72 -20.70 -1.73
C GLU A 535 8.00 -20.61 -0.90
N TYR A 536 7.92 -19.87 0.20
CA TYR A 536 9.00 -19.67 1.14
C TYR A 536 8.52 -20.10 2.51
N SER A 537 9.14 -21.14 3.08
CA SER A 537 8.74 -21.70 4.39
C SER A 537 9.14 -20.80 5.56
N SER A 538 10.20 -20.01 5.40
CA SER A 538 10.66 -19.01 6.35
C SER A 538 11.05 -17.74 5.59
N THR A 539 10.68 -16.59 6.14
CA THR A 539 10.94 -15.29 5.54
C THR A 539 11.47 -14.30 6.57
N PRO A 540 12.21 -13.26 6.16
CA PRO A 540 12.63 -12.18 7.06
C PRO A 540 11.46 -11.45 7.74
N ALA A 541 10.28 -11.44 7.11
CA ALA A 541 9.04 -10.89 7.65
C ALA A 541 8.33 -11.82 8.66
N GLY A 542 8.92 -12.98 8.96
CA GLY A 542 8.36 -13.99 9.86
C GLY A 542 7.30 -14.88 9.21
N GLY A 543 7.41 -16.18 9.45
CA GLY A 543 6.49 -17.20 8.94
C GLY A 543 6.57 -17.42 7.42
N PRO A 544 5.75 -18.35 6.88
CA PRO A 544 5.76 -18.68 5.48
C PRO A 544 5.12 -17.58 4.63
N ARG A 545 5.53 -17.50 3.36
CA ARG A 545 4.94 -16.63 2.34
C ARG A 545 4.81 -17.37 1.02
N THR A 546 3.79 -17.00 0.26
CA THR A 546 3.63 -17.38 -1.14
C THR A 546 3.48 -16.10 -1.95
N THR A 547 4.19 -16.00 -3.06
CA THR A 547 4.03 -14.92 -4.04
C THR A 547 4.13 -15.48 -5.44
N THR A 548 3.47 -14.84 -6.38
CA THR A 548 3.57 -15.18 -7.80
C THR A 548 4.40 -14.13 -8.51
N VAL A 549 5.37 -14.57 -9.32
CA VAL A 549 6.27 -13.69 -10.09
C VAL A 549 6.12 -13.90 -11.59
N CYS A 550 6.50 -12.90 -12.37
CA CYS A 550 6.53 -12.92 -13.83
C CYS A 550 7.88 -13.34 -14.42
N THR A 551 8.86 -13.69 -13.57
CA THR A 551 10.17 -14.19 -13.97
C THR A 551 10.12 -15.69 -14.28
N ALA A 552 11.09 -16.17 -15.07
CA ALA A 552 11.19 -17.59 -15.44
C ALA A 552 11.43 -18.51 -14.22
N HIS A 553 12.09 -17.98 -13.19
CA HIS A 553 12.46 -18.69 -11.97
C HIS A 553 12.01 -17.89 -10.74
N CYS A 554 11.66 -18.62 -9.69
CA CYS A 554 11.46 -18.04 -8.36
C CYS A 554 12.78 -17.50 -7.82
N PRO A 555 12.77 -16.33 -7.17
CA PRO A 555 13.89 -15.91 -6.33
C PRO A 555 14.26 -17.02 -5.33
N PRO A 556 15.56 -17.22 -5.03
CA PRO A 556 16.00 -18.22 -4.07
C PRO A 556 15.58 -17.89 -2.62
N GLN A 557 15.26 -16.61 -2.35
CA GLN A 557 14.80 -16.13 -1.05
C GLN A 557 13.62 -15.18 -1.25
N TYR A 558 12.77 -15.05 -0.23
CA TYR A 558 11.65 -14.12 -0.28
C TYR A 558 12.18 -12.68 -0.44
N PRO A 559 11.78 -11.96 -1.50
CA PRO A 559 12.19 -10.56 -1.70
C PRO A 559 11.83 -9.68 -0.51
N TRP A 560 12.82 -9.03 0.09
CA TRP A 560 12.65 -8.22 1.30
C TRP A 560 13.72 -7.13 1.43
N LEU A 561 13.67 -6.35 2.51
CA LEU A 561 14.71 -5.38 2.89
C LEU A 561 16.10 -6.01 2.85
N PHE A 562 17.08 -5.23 2.38
CA PHE A 562 18.49 -5.63 2.18
C PHE A 562 18.71 -6.75 1.15
N SER A 563 17.65 -7.34 0.60
CA SER A 563 17.69 -8.46 -0.35
C SER A 563 16.53 -8.39 -1.34
N PRO A 564 16.32 -7.24 -2.03
CA PRO A 564 15.13 -7.02 -2.84
C PRO A 564 15.11 -7.85 -4.12
N LEU A 565 16.28 -8.24 -4.65
CA LEU A 565 16.39 -8.86 -5.98
C LEU A 565 17.20 -10.16 -6.00
N VAL A 566 17.55 -10.76 -4.86
CA VAL A 566 18.52 -11.89 -4.79
C VAL A 566 18.31 -12.84 -5.97
N LYS A 567 19.32 -12.92 -6.85
CA LYS A 567 19.26 -13.65 -8.13
C LYS A 567 19.94 -14.99 -8.02
#